data_AF-A0A7D9HJU7-F1
#
_entry.id   AF-A0A7D9HJU7-F1
#
_cell.length_a   1.000
_cell.length_b   1.000
_cell.length_c   1.000
_cell.angle_alpha   90.00
_cell.angle_beta   90.00
_cell.angle_gamma   90.00
#
_symmetry.space_group_name_H-M   'P 1'
#
loop_
_entity.id
_entity.type
_entity.pdbx_description
1 polymer ?
#
loop_
_entity_poly.entity_id
_entity_poly.type
_entity_poly.pdbx_seq_one_letter_code
_entity_poly.pdbx_strand_id
1 'polypeptide(L)'
;MFDGKLPVKLSYHVVIVHQDHLYVIGGYSTSEKKTSDAIYELTLSPPYTAKLLTRMPQPRLSHGAEVVNGRLFILGGSTTGFSKDAIDNVVVYDFATNECNKCPSLPKSICKMSTVTWGNVVIVVGGADKNSQDLEDVFMYHTGTGRSERLPSLIQKRCDSSAVIMHDVIVVLGGRSDEQGYLNSVESFTMGDEQWKELPGM
;
A
#
# COMPACT_ATOMS: atom_id res chain seq x y z
N MET A 1 -3.48 11.96 28.99
CA MET A 1 -3.76 10.58 28.56
C MET A 1 -4.38 10.67 27.17
N PHE A 2 -3.78 10.08 26.15
CA PHE A 2 -4.36 10.03 24.80
C PHE A 2 -5.57 9.10 24.85
N ASP A 3 -6.78 9.63 24.75
CA ASP A 3 -7.99 8.81 24.61
C ASP A 3 -8.33 8.58 23.11
N GLY A 4 -7.36 8.89 22.23
CA GLY A 4 -7.45 8.99 20.76
C GLY A 4 -7.77 7.68 20.06
N LYS A 5 -9.02 7.28 20.21
CA LYS A 5 -9.62 6.16 19.51
C LYS A 5 -9.85 6.55 18.06
N LEU A 6 -9.58 5.60 17.16
CA LEU A 6 -10.08 5.68 15.80
C LEU A 6 -11.61 5.82 15.83
N PRO A 7 -12.21 6.56 14.88
CA PRO A 7 -13.66 6.70 14.79
C PRO A 7 -14.34 5.34 14.55
N VAL A 8 -13.62 4.39 13.97
CA VAL A 8 -14.07 3.04 13.65
C VAL A 8 -12.96 2.04 13.96
N LYS A 9 -13.32 0.85 14.46
CA LYS A 9 -12.37 -0.25 14.71
C LYS A 9 -11.94 -0.89 13.40
N LEU A 10 -10.76 -0.55 12.90
CA LEU A 10 -10.24 -0.96 11.60
C LEU A 10 -9.04 -1.92 11.71
N SER A 11 -8.95 -2.89 10.79
CA SER A 11 -7.74 -3.68 10.49
C SER A 11 -7.41 -3.59 9.01
N TYR A 12 -6.17 -3.90 8.61
CA TYR A 12 -5.72 -3.89 7.21
C TYR A 12 -5.93 -2.55 6.47
N HIS A 13 -6.04 -1.45 7.22
CA HIS A 13 -6.07 -0.09 6.71
C HIS A 13 -4.63 0.39 6.47
N VAL A 14 -4.47 1.40 5.62
CA VAL A 14 -3.20 2.10 5.47
C VAL A 14 -3.24 3.41 6.26
N VAL A 15 -2.11 3.78 6.85
CA VAL A 15 -1.92 5.05 7.54
C VAL A 15 -0.78 5.81 6.87
N ILE A 16 -1.01 7.08 6.57
CA ILE A 16 0.03 8.00 6.08
C ILE A 16 0.03 9.29 6.88
N VAL A 17 1.17 9.98 6.89
CA VAL A 17 1.30 11.32 7.46
C VAL A 17 1.57 12.31 6.32
N HIS A 18 0.81 13.40 6.29
CA HIS A 18 1.01 14.50 5.34
C HIS A 18 0.70 15.82 6.03
N GLN A 19 1.62 16.79 5.95
CA GLN A 19 1.47 18.14 6.54
C GLN A 19 0.96 18.13 7.99
N ASP A 20 1.63 17.37 8.87
CA ASP A 20 1.30 17.21 10.30
C ASP A 20 -0.09 16.60 10.60
N HIS A 21 -0.72 15.99 9.60
CA HIS A 21 -1.99 15.27 9.74
C HIS A 21 -1.81 13.79 9.42
N LEU A 22 -2.51 12.95 10.18
CA LEU A 22 -2.54 11.52 9.98
C LEU A 22 -3.79 11.16 9.19
N TYR A 23 -3.65 10.36 8.14
CA TYR A 23 -4.76 9.89 7.33
C TYR A 23 -4.93 8.38 7.46
N VAL A 24 -6.15 7.91 7.70
CA VAL A 24 -6.51 6.49 7.77
C VAL A 24 -7.37 6.14 6.58
N ILE A 25 -6.92 5.17 5.78
CA ILE A 25 -7.49 4.86 4.47
C ILE A 25 -7.99 3.41 4.45
N GLY A 26 -9.27 3.23 4.14
CA GLY A 26 -9.89 1.93 3.92
C GLY A 26 -9.79 0.98 5.12
N GLY A 27 -9.52 -0.31 4.85
CA GLY A 27 -9.43 -1.37 5.83
C GLY A 27 -10.75 -2.11 6.07
N TYR A 28 -10.79 -3.03 7.03
CA TYR A 28 -11.98 -3.77 7.42
C TYR A 28 -12.51 -3.26 8.77
N SER A 29 -13.77 -2.82 8.79
CA SER A 29 -14.47 -2.40 9.99
C SER A 29 -15.08 -3.63 10.68
N THR A 30 -14.56 -3.97 11.86
CA THR A 30 -15.11 -5.08 12.66
C THR A 30 -16.47 -4.74 13.26
N SER A 31 -16.71 -3.46 13.55
CA SER A 31 -18.00 -2.98 14.07
C SER A 31 -19.09 -3.01 13.00
N GLU A 32 -18.76 -2.62 11.77
CA GLU A 32 -19.73 -2.60 10.65
C GLU A 32 -19.72 -3.89 9.83
N LYS A 33 -18.77 -4.80 10.11
CA LYS A 33 -18.54 -6.06 9.40
C LYS A 33 -18.40 -5.90 7.88
N LYS A 34 -17.80 -4.81 7.43
CA LYS A 34 -17.59 -4.51 6.01
C LYS A 34 -16.24 -3.86 5.76
N THR A 35 -15.78 -3.97 4.53
CA THR A 35 -14.65 -3.20 4.03
C THR A 35 -15.02 -1.72 3.94
N SER A 36 -14.12 -0.87 4.42
CA SER A 36 -14.24 0.57 4.43
C SER A 36 -13.75 1.16 3.10
N ASP A 37 -14.45 2.16 2.63
CA ASP A 37 -14.04 3.08 1.56
C ASP A 37 -13.63 4.45 2.13
N ALA A 38 -13.71 4.65 3.44
CA ALA A 38 -13.51 5.96 4.06
C ALA A 38 -12.04 6.38 4.08
N ILE A 39 -11.83 7.69 3.94
CA ILE A 39 -10.58 8.38 4.27
C ILE A 39 -10.88 9.30 5.45
N TYR A 40 -10.21 9.04 6.58
CA TYR A 40 -10.28 9.88 7.77
C TYR A 40 -9.01 10.69 7.93
N GLU A 41 -9.14 11.92 8.42
CA GLU A 41 -8.03 12.74 8.92
C GLU A 41 -8.09 12.80 10.44
N LEU A 42 -6.91 12.69 11.06
CA LEU A 42 -6.72 12.75 12.50
C LEU A 42 -5.65 13.78 12.85
N THR A 43 -5.91 14.57 13.89
CA THR A 43 -4.93 15.48 14.47
C THR A 43 -4.03 14.74 15.47
N LEU A 44 -2.71 14.91 15.33
CA LEU A 44 -1.71 14.33 16.24
C LEU A 44 -1.38 15.25 17.43
N SER A 45 -1.96 16.45 17.47
CA SER A 45 -1.84 17.41 18.56
C SER A 45 -3.21 17.74 19.16
N PRO A 46 -3.28 18.10 20.45
CA PRO A 46 -4.53 18.54 21.07
C PRO A 46 -5.14 19.77 20.37
N PRO A 47 -6.47 19.82 20.17
CA PRO A 47 -7.43 18.77 20.46
C PRO A 47 -7.33 17.62 19.45
N TYR A 48 -7.28 16.38 19.94
CA TYR A 48 -7.30 15.18 19.10
C TYR A 48 -8.69 15.02 18.48
N THR A 49 -8.77 15.00 17.16
CA THR A 49 -10.02 14.89 16.40
C THR A 49 -9.87 13.84 15.32
N ALA A 50 -10.99 13.26 14.91
CA ALA A 50 -11.07 12.38 13.74
C ALA A 50 -12.22 12.86 12.85
N LYS A 51 -11.94 13.12 11.58
CA LYS A 51 -12.89 13.67 10.61
C LYS A 51 -12.96 12.76 9.39
N LEU A 52 -14.17 12.37 8.99
CA LEU A 52 -14.39 11.75 7.68
C LEU A 52 -14.21 12.84 6.61
N LEU A 53 -13.24 12.66 5.71
CA LEU A 53 -12.99 13.61 4.63
C LEU A 53 -13.78 13.24 3.38
N THR A 54 -13.68 11.99 2.96
CA THR A 54 -14.36 11.50 1.76
C THR A 54 -14.46 9.98 1.76
N ARG A 55 -15.07 9.42 0.71
CA ARG A 55 -15.10 7.98 0.43
C ARG A 55 -14.51 7.70 -0.94
N MET A 56 -13.65 6.69 -1.01
CA MET A 56 -13.14 6.15 -2.24
C MET A 56 -14.29 5.57 -3.10
N PRO A 57 -14.15 5.52 -4.44
CA PRO A 57 -15.17 4.93 -5.31
C PRO A 57 -15.45 3.45 -5.06
N GLN A 58 -14.53 2.74 -4.38
CA GLN A 58 -14.65 1.33 -4.06
C GLN A 58 -13.96 1.04 -2.71
N PRO A 59 -14.60 0.27 -1.80
CA PRO A 59 -13.99 -0.13 -0.54
C PRO A 59 -12.81 -1.07 -0.77
N ARG A 60 -11.77 -0.94 0.05
CA ARG A 60 -10.56 -1.77 -0.06
C ARG A 60 -9.85 -1.96 1.27
N LEU A 61 -9.18 -3.09 1.42
CA LEU A 61 -8.21 -3.39 2.48
C LEU A 61 -6.96 -4.06 1.90
N SER A 62 -5.86 -4.08 2.67
CA SER A 62 -4.57 -4.64 2.23
C SER A 62 -4.10 -4.06 0.88
N HIS A 63 -4.29 -2.75 0.72
CA HIS A 63 -3.85 -1.96 -0.44
C HIS A 63 -2.55 -1.25 -0.10
N GLY A 64 -1.86 -0.73 -1.12
CA GLY A 64 -0.75 0.22 -0.94
C GLY A 64 -1.24 1.66 -0.98
N ALA A 65 -0.58 2.57 -0.27
CA ALA A 65 -0.84 4.00 -0.43
C ALA A 65 0.42 4.85 -0.19
N GLU A 66 0.67 5.80 -1.08
CA GLU A 66 1.89 6.61 -1.09
C GLU A 66 1.57 8.08 -1.42
N VAL A 67 2.27 9.02 -0.77
CA VAL A 67 2.16 10.44 -1.10
C VAL A 67 3.22 10.81 -2.12
N VAL A 68 2.80 11.24 -3.31
CA VAL A 68 3.69 11.67 -4.39
C VAL A 68 3.24 13.02 -4.91
N ASN A 69 4.15 14.00 -4.90
CA ASN A 69 3.87 15.38 -5.33
C ASN A 69 2.62 15.99 -4.68
N GLY A 70 2.47 15.80 -3.36
CA GLY A 70 1.35 16.36 -2.59
C GLY A 70 -0.01 15.73 -2.90
N ARG A 71 -0.05 14.54 -3.51
CA ARG A 71 -1.28 13.77 -3.72
C ARG A 71 -1.10 12.35 -3.21
N LEU A 72 -2.17 11.76 -2.70
CA LEU A 72 -2.16 10.38 -2.18
C LEU A 72 -2.59 9.41 -3.27
N PHE A 73 -1.71 8.51 -3.68
CA PHE A 73 -2.01 7.41 -4.58
C PHE A 73 -2.37 6.18 -3.78
N ILE A 74 -3.50 5.55 -4.08
CA ILE A 74 -4.06 4.38 -3.38
C ILE A 74 -4.18 3.27 -4.41
N LEU A 75 -3.44 2.17 -4.23
CA LEU A 75 -3.19 1.18 -5.27
C LEU A 75 -3.69 -0.21 -4.86
N GLY A 76 -4.51 -0.80 -5.72
CA GLY A 76 -4.98 -2.18 -5.57
C GLY A 76 -5.70 -2.44 -4.25
N GLY A 77 -5.45 -3.62 -3.68
CA GLY A 77 -6.08 -4.12 -2.46
C GLY A 77 -7.10 -5.22 -2.75
N SER A 78 -7.90 -5.58 -1.76
CA SER A 78 -9.03 -6.48 -1.89
C SER A 78 -10.31 -5.82 -1.39
N THR A 79 -11.43 -6.12 -2.04
CA THR A 79 -12.75 -5.60 -1.64
C THR A 79 -13.37 -6.39 -0.48
N THR A 80 -12.95 -7.64 -0.27
CA THR A 80 -13.52 -8.55 0.75
C THR A 80 -12.47 -9.06 1.74
N GLY A 81 -11.18 -8.86 1.45
CA GLY A 81 -10.04 -9.35 2.21
C GLY A 81 -9.47 -10.66 1.66
N PHE A 82 -10.19 -11.32 0.75
CA PHE A 82 -9.71 -12.48 0.03
C PHE A 82 -8.97 -12.06 -1.25
N SER A 83 -7.87 -12.75 -1.57
CA SER A 83 -7.06 -12.44 -2.74
C SER A 83 -7.85 -12.58 -4.04
N LYS A 84 -8.81 -13.52 -4.13
CA LYS A 84 -9.71 -13.67 -5.29
C LYS A 84 -10.50 -12.41 -5.68
N ASP A 85 -10.71 -11.52 -4.70
CA ASP A 85 -11.41 -10.25 -4.87
C ASP A 85 -10.41 -9.07 -4.87
N ALA A 86 -9.14 -9.35 -5.21
CA ALA A 86 -8.12 -8.34 -5.44
C ALA A 86 -8.47 -7.47 -6.65
N ILE A 87 -8.13 -6.20 -6.55
CA ILE A 87 -8.39 -5.18 -7.56
C ILE A 87 -7.08 -4.58 -8.05
N ASP A 88 -7.10 -4.02 -9.26
CA ASP A 88 -5.96 -3.38 -9.92
C ASP A 88 -6.10 -1.85 -9.98
N ASN A 89 -7.27 -1.32 -9.60
CA ASN A 89 -7.57 0.08 -9.77
C ASN A 89 -6.70 0.97 -8.85
N VAL A 90 -6.31 2.11 -9.41
CA VAL A 90 -5.60 3.16 -8.70
C VAL A 90 -6.52 4.35 -8.53
N VAL A 91 -6.53 4.90 -7.32
CA VAL A 91 -7.26 6.12 -6.98
C VAL A 91 -6.25 7.15 -6.51
N VAL A 92 -6.36 8.38 -7.00
CA VAL A 92 -5.61 9.52 -6.47
C VAL A 92 -6.55 10.38 -5.63
N TYR A 93 -6.14 10.68 -4.40
CA TYR A 93 -6.82 11.59 -3.50
C TYR A 93 -6.06 12.92 -3.45
N ASP A 94 -6.79 14.01 -3.68
CA ASP A 94 -6.29 15.37 -3.61
C ASP A 94 -6.59 15.96 -2.22
N PHE A 95 -5.53 16.29 -1.47
CA PHE A 95 -5.65 16.84 -0.12
C PHE A 95 -6.29 18.23 -0.09
N ALA A 96 -6.19 19.02 -1.18
CA ALA A 96 -6.74 20.36 -1.24
C ALA A 96 -8.25 20.34 -1.51
N THR A 97 -8.73 19.44 -2.37
CA THR A 97 -10.16 19.37 -2.73
C THR A 97 -10.94 18.33 -1.93
N ASN A 98 -10.25 17.39 -1.24
CA ASN A 98 -10.85 16.21 -0.62
C ASN A 98 -11.55 15.26 -1.60
N GLU A 99 -11.11 15.24 -2.86
CA GLU A 99 -11.74 14.43 -3.91
C GLU A 99 -10.88 13.23 -4.30
N CYS A 100 -11.55 12.13 -4.63
CA CYS A 100 -10.94 10.92 -5.18
C CYS A 100 -11.17 10.86 -6.69
N ASN A 101 -10.10 10.72 -7.47
CA ASN A 101 -10.14 10.58 -8.91
C ASN A 101 -9.54 9.23 -9.33
N LYS A 102 -10.08 8.64 -10.41
CA LYS A 102 -9.54 7.39 -10.96
C LYS A 102 -8.26 7.66 -11.74
N CYS A 103 -7.29 6.77 -11.61
CA CYS A 103 -6.09 6.73 -12.43
C CYS A 103 -6.05 5.44 -13.28
N PRO A 104 -5.17 5.36 -14.28
CA PRO A 104 -4.91 4.09 -14.96
C PRO A 104 -4.55 2.98 -13.97
N SER A 105 -5.14 1.80 -14.17
CA SER A 105 -4.95 0.64 -13.28
C SER A 105 -3.52 0.09 -13.34
N LEU A 106 -3.16 -0.67 -12.31
CA LEU A 106 -2.00 -1.55 -12.31
C LEU A 106 -2.12 -2.62 -13.41
N PRO A 107 -1.00 -3.19 -13.89
CA PRO A 107 -1.02 -4.24 -14.90
C PRO A 107 -1.65 -5.56 -14.40
N LYS A 108 -1.83 -5.69 -13.07
CA LYS A 108 -2.35 -6.89 -12.43
C LYS A 108 -3.15 -6.52 -11.17
N SER A 109 -4.22 -7.27 -10.91
CA SER A 109 -4.94 -7.22 -9.64
C SER A 109 -4.06 -7.77 -8.53
N ILE A 110 -3.87 -6.97 -7.48
CA ILE A 110 -2.89 -7.25 -6.43
C ILE A 110 -3.38 -6.73 -5.08
N CYS A 111 -3.11 -7.50 -4.03
CA CYS A 111 -3.35 -7.10 -2.64
C CYS A 111 -2.19 -7.57 -1.76
N LYS A 112 -2.13 -7.11 -0.51
CA LYS A 112 -1.09 -7.50 0.46
C LYS A 112 0.34 -7.21 -0.03
N MET A 113 0.47 -6.23 -0.92
CA MET A 113 1.74 -5.75 -1.45
C MET A 113 2.39 -4.79 -0.45
N SER A 114 3.70 -4.59 -0.62
CA SER A 114 4.38 -3.42 -0.08
C SER A 114 4.45 -2.32 -1.14
N THR A 115 4.47 -1.06 -0.71
CA THR A 115 4.75 0.10 -1.57
C THR A 115 5.84 0.96 -0.98
N VAL A 116 6.60 1.64 -1.85
CA VAL A 116 7.53 2.71 -1.48
C VAL A 116 7.53 3.79 -2.56
N THR A 117 7.92 5.01 -2.22
CA THR A 117 8.04 6.13 -3.17
C THR A 117 9.47 6.34 -3.63
N TRP A 118 9.72 6.46 -4.94
CA TRP A 118 11.02 6.83 -5.51
C TRP A 118 10.84 7.98 -6.51
N GLY A 119 11.23 9.19 -6.14
CA GLY A 119 10.99 10.40 -6.93
C GLY A 119 9.49 10.61 -7.22
N ASN A 120 9.10 10.52 -8.50
CA ASN A 120 7.72 10.71 -8.96
C ASN A 120 6.99 9.39 -9.25
N VAL A 121 7.49 8.26 -8.76
CA VAL A 121 6.86 6.95 -8.96
C VAL A 121 6.57 6.26 -7.64
N VAL A 122 5.59 5.37 -7.67
CA VAL A 122 5.33 4.40 -6.60
C VAL A 122 5.87 3.05 -7.04
N ILE A 123 6.72 2.43 -6.24
CA ILE A 123 7.20 1.07 -6.48
C ILE A 123 6.29 0.11 -5.72
N VAL A 124 5.71 -0.85 -6.42
CA VAL A 124 4.84 -1.91 -5.89
C VAL A 124 5.65 -3.19 -5.84
N VAL A 125 5.68 -3.84 -4.69
CA VAL A 125 6.56 -4.99 -4.41
C VAL A 125 5.75 -6.18 -3.89
N GLY A 126 5.87 -7.33 -4.55
CA GLY A 126 5.28 -8.60 -4.15
C GLY A 126 3.75 -8.53 -4.08
N GLY A 127 3.16 -9.15 -3.06
CA GLY A 127 1.71 -9.24 -2.86
C GLY A 127 1.12 -10.55 -3.34
N ALA A 128 -0.20 -10.60 -3.46
CA ALA A 128 -0.93 -11.77 -3.92
C ALA A 128 -1.97 -11.38 -4.98
N ASP A 129 -2.13 -12.23 -6.00
CA ASP A 129 -3.08 -12.01 -7.08
C ASP A 129 -4.45 -12.65 -6.86
N LYS A 130 -5.36 -12.48 -7.83
CA LYS A 130 -6.71 -13.06 -7.81
C LYS A 130 -6.78 -14.58 -7.80
N ASN A 131 -5.69 -15.27 -8.16
CA ASN A 131 -5.60 -16.71 -8.06
C ASN A 131 -5.03 -17.14 -6.70
N SER A 132 -4.86 -16.19 -5.77
CA SER A 132 -4.23 -16.38 -4.47
C SER A 132 -2.79 -16.86 -4.55
N GLN A 133 -2.09 -16.54 -5.65
CA GLN A 133 -0.66 -16.81 -5.77
C GLN A 133 0.12 -15.63 -5.20
N ASP A 134 1.03 -15.93 -4.28
CA ASP A 134 2.01 -14.95 -3.81
C ASP A 134 2.98 -14.59 -4.95
N LEU A 135 3.42 -13.33 -5.00
CA LEU A 135 4.11 -12.75 -6.14
C LEU A 135 5.55 -12.35 -5.80
N GLU A 136 6.41 -12.46 -6.79
CA GLU A 136 7.77 -11.89 -6.83
C GLU A 136 7.81 -10.60 -7.67
N ASP A 137 6.66 -10.22 -8.24
CA ASP A 137 6.53 -9.09 -9.15
C ASP A 137 6.95 -7.78 -8.47
N VAL A 138 7.69 -6.95 -9.21
CA VAL A 138 8.01 -5.57 -8.83
C VAL A 138 7.72 -4.65 -9.99
N PHE A 139 6.97 -3.57 -9.73
CA PHE A 139 6.62 -2.58 -10.77
C PHE A 139 6.80 -1.15 -10.27
N MET A 140 7.25 -0.27 -11.17
CA MET A 140 7.18 1.18 -11.01
C MET A 140 5.89 1.71 -11.61
N TYR A 141 5.07 2.40 -10.82
CA TYR A 141 3.89 3.12 -11.28
C TYR A 141 4.21 4.61 -11.43
N HIS A 142 4.25 5.10 -12.66
CA HIS A 142 4.51 6.51 -12.96
C HIS A 142 3.30 7.38 -12.66
N THR A 143 3.32 8.10 -11.53
CA THR A 143 2.17 8.88 -11.04
C THR A 143 1.69 9.99 -12.00
N GLY A 144 2.56 10.50 -12.85
CA GLY A 144 2.21 11.53 -13.84
C GLY A 144 1.46 11.00 -15.07
N THR A 145 1.67 9.74 -15.45
CA THR A 145 1.10 9.15 -16.67
C THR A 145 0.19 7.95 -16.41
N GLY A 146 0.26 7.38 -15.22
CA GLY A 146 -0.37 6.12 -14.82
C GLY A 146 0.21 4.87 -15.50
N ARG A 147 1.32 4.99 -16.23
CA ARG A 147 1.97 3.84 -16.86
C ARG A 147 2.76 3.05 -15.83
N SER A 148 2.75 1.73 -15.97
CA SER A 148 3.58 0.84 -15.15
C SER A 148 4.75 0.28 -15.95
N GLU A 149 5.91 0.19 -15.32
CA GLU A 149 7.12 -0.46 -15.83
C GLU A 149 7.53 -1.59 -14.89
N ARG A 150 8.05 -2.69 -15.43
CA ARG A 150 8.48 -3.85 -14.63
C ARG A 150 9.93 -3.67 -14.20
N LEU A 151 10.21 -3.93 -12.93
CA LEU A 151 11.55 -4.04 -12.38
C LEU A 151 11.96 -5.52 -12.26
N PRO A 152 13.25 -5.82 -12.01
CA PRO A 152 13.66 -7.17 -11.67
C PRO A 152 12.79 -7.77 -10.55
N SER A 153 12.39 -9.03 -10.72
CA SER A 153 11.61 -9.77 -9.73
C SER A 153 12.41 -9.98 -8.45
N LEU A 154 11.71 -10.05 -7.30
CA LEU A 154 12.28 -10.55 -6.05
C LEU A 154 12.85 -11.96 -6.24
N ILE A 155 13.81 -12.33 -5.39
CA ILE A 155 14.36 -13.69 -5.30
C ILE A 155 13.29 -14.65 -4.75
N GLN A 156 12.54 -14.20 -3.73
CA GLN A 156 11.47 -14.97 -3.12
C GLN A 156 10.14 -14.24 -3.26
N LYS A 157 9.12 -14.96 -3.74
CA LYS A 157 7.73 -14.51 -3.69
C LYS A 157 7.36 -14.16 -2.25
N ARG A 158 6.64 -13.07 -2.06
CA ARG A 158 6.18 -12.67 -0.74
C ARG A 158 4.95 -11.78 -0.82
N CYS A 159 4.08 -11.90 0.18
CA CYS A 159 3.05 -10.91 0.48
C CYS A 159 3.03 -10.62 1.98
N ASP A 160 2.24 -9.63 2.40
CA ASP A 160 2.20 -9.13 3.79
C ASP A 160 3.62 -8.76 4.31
N SER A 161 4.53 -8.41 3.40
CA SER A 161 5.89 -7.97 3.68
C SER A 161 5.92 -6.52 4.12
N SER A 162 7.09 -6.05 4.57
CA SER A 162 7.37 -4.64 4.75
C SER A 162 8.48 -4.21 3.82
N ALA A 163 8.37 -3.02 3.24
CA ALA A 163 9.43 -2.43 2.42
C ALA A 163 9.75 -1.02 2.88
N VAL A 164 11.01 -0.66 2.73
CA VAL A 164 11.52 0.71 2.91
C VAL A 164 12.44 1.05 1.76
N ILE A 165 12.59 2.34 1.48
CA ILE A 165 13.56 2.84 0.51
C ILE A 165 14.41 3.92 1.16
N MET A 166 15.71 3.87 0.91
CA MET A 166 16.66 4.90 1.32
C MET A 166 17.56 5.24 0.13
N HIS A 167 17.48 6.48 -0.33
CA HIS A 167 18.06 6.93 -1.60
C HIS A 167 17.56 6.05 -2.75
N ASP A 168 18.45 5.24 -3.33
CA ASP A 168 18.17 4.34 -4.45
C ASP A 168 18.12 2.87 -4.03
N VAL A 169 18.16 2.57 -2.72
CA VAL A 169 18.15 1.21 -2.22
C VAL A 169 16.81 0.88 -1.58
N ILE A 170 16.11 -0.07 -2.19
CA ILE A 170 14.89 -0.68 -1.65
C ILE A 170 15.30 -1.87 -0.80
N VAL A 171 14.72 -2.00 0.38
CA VAL A 171 14.88 -3.17 1.25
C VAL A 171 13.51 -3.72 1.59
N VAL A 172 13.34 -5.03 1.44
CA VAL A 172 12.08 -5.75 1.67
C VAL A 172 12.33 -6.85 2.68
N LEU A 173 11.52 -6.88 3.73
CA LEU A 173 11.73 -7.72 4.91
C LEU A 173 10.51 -8.59 5.18
N GLY A 174 10.79 -9.88 5.45
CA GLY A 174 9.81 -10.84 5.90
C GLY A 174 8.57 -10.96 5.00
N GLY A 175 7.42 -11.12 5.63
CA GLY A 175 6.15 -11.45 4.98
C GLY A 175 5.88 -12.94 5.02
N ARG A 176 5.04 -13.42 4.10
CA ARG A 176 4.76 -14.83 3.91
C ARG A 176 4.87 -15.22 2.44
N SER A 177 5.15 -16.49 2.19
CA SER A 177 5.03 -17.12 0.89
C SER A 177 4.31 -18.46 1.01
N ASP A 178 3.61 -18.88 -0.03
CA ASP A 178 3.01 -20.21 -0.09
C ASP A 178 4.05 -21.34 -0.06
N GLU A 179 5.29 -21.06 -0.48
CA GLU A 179 6.38 -22.04 -0.59
C GLU A 179 7.12 -22.27 0.75
N GLN A 180 7.27 -21.23 1.58
CA GLN A 180 8.11 -21.28 2.79
C GLN A 180 7.34 -20.89 4.07
N GLY A 181 6.09 -20.44 3.98
CA GLY A 181 5.35 -19.91 5.11
C GLY A 181 5.85 -18.51 5.49
N TYR A 182 6.05 -18.24 6.78
CA TYR A 182 6.55 -16.94 7.22
C TYR A 182 8.04 -16.79 6.90
N LEU A 183 8.41 -15.66 6.32
CA LEU A 183 9.77 -15.35 5.91
C LEU A 183 10.49 -14.53 6.98
N ASN A 184 11.75 -14.87 7.23
CA ASN A 184 12.73 -14.02 7.92
C ASN A 184 13.78 -13.45 6.95
N SER A 185 13.65 -13.73 5.65
CA SER A 185 14.57 -13.26 4.62
C SER A 185 14.42 -11.75 4.37
N VAL A 186 15.56 -11.13 4.08
CA VAL A 186 15.66 -9.72 3.73
C VAL A 186 16.29 -9.62 2.35
N GLU A 187 15.65 -8.89 1.44
CA GLU A 187 16.15 -8.64 0.10
C GLU A 187 16.37 -7.16 -0.12
N SER A 188 17.38 -6.82 -0.91
CA SER A 188 17.67 -5.44 -1.29
C SER A 188 17.87 -5.30 -2.80
N PHE A 189 17.50 -4.14 -3.32
CA PHE A 189 17.70 -3.77 -4.72
C PHE A 189 18.15 -2.32 -4.80
N THR A 190 19.25 -2.09 -5.51
CA THR A 190 19.69 -0.73 -5.86
C THR A 190 19.13 -0.38 -7.23
N MET A 191 18.50 0.79 -7.39
CA MET A 191 17.94 1.21 -8.66
C MET A 191 18.99 1.19 -9.76
N GLY A 192 18.70 0.45 -10.85
CA GLY A 192 19.62 0.24 -11.97
C GLY A 192 20.42 -1.06 -11.92
N ASP A 193 20.39 -1.79 -10.79
CA ASP A 193 20.94 -3.15 -10.74
C ASP A 193 20.09 -4.10 -11.61
N GLU A 194 20.69 -5.21 -12.03
CA GLU A 194 20.00 -6.24 -12.83
C GLU A 194 19.14 -7.19 -11.97
N GLN A 195 19.44 -7.31 -10.68
CA GLN A 195 18.83 -8.30 -9.79
C GLN A 195 18.83 -7.87 -8.33
N TRP A 196 17.88 -8.42 -7.57
CA TRP A 196 17.84 -8.33 -6.12
C TRP A 196 18.97 -9.12 -5.46
N LYS A 197 19.33 -8.73 -4.25
CA LYS A 197 20.37 -9.37 -3.42
C LYS A 197 19.78 -9.75 -2.07
N GLU A 198 19.96 -10.99 -1.64
CA GLU A 198 19.65 -11.40 -0.28
C GLU A 198 20.64 -10.76 0.69
N LEU A 199 20.13 -10.10 1.72
CA LEU A 199 20.92 -9.61 2.83
C LEU A 199 21.04 -10.70 3.91
N PRO A 200 22.13 -10.72 4.70
CA PRO A 200 22.30 -11.70 5.76
C PRO A 200 21.10 -11.70 6.71
N GLY A 201 20.68 -12.89 7.15
CA GLY A 201 19.65 -13.02 8.18
C GLY A 201 20.06 -12.27 9.44
N MET A 202 19.13 -11.50 10.01
CA MET A 202 19.31 -10.81 11.29
C MET A 202 19.18 -11.77 12.49
#